data_AF-A0A176RUI8-F1
#
_entry.id   AF-A0A176RUI8-F1
#
_cell.length_a   1.000
_cell.length_b   1.000
_cell.length_c   1.000
_cell.angle_alpha   90.00
_cell.angle_beta   90.00
_cell.angle_gamma   90.00
#
_symmetry.space_group_name_H-M   'P 1'
#
loop_
_entity.id
_entity.type
_entity.pdbx_description
1 polymer ?
#
loop_
_entity_poly.entity_id
_entity_poly.type
_entity_poly.pdbx_seq_one_letter_code
_entity_poly.pdbx_strand_id
1 'polypeptide(L)'
;MGLEAGVVKPIKSFSTWFWDYNNDGWLDIFVGSYGYFKGEITEWVIADYLGILPKEADAHYPRLYQNNQDGTFTDVTLKAKLDKIMFPMGANFGDLDNDGYLDFYLGTGEPNFRALMPNRSQF
;
A
#
# COMPACT_ATOMS: atom_id res chain seq x y z
N MET A 1 -16.11 -14.37 2.08
CA MET A 1 -15.32 -14.14 0.87
C MET A 1 -13.94 -13.53 1.16
N GLY A 2 -13.75 -12.23 1.40
CA GLY A 2 -12.40 -11.66 1.64
C GLY A 2 -11.65 -12.26 2.84
N LEU A 3 -12.35 -12.40 3.99
CA LEU A 3 -11.80 -13.03 5.20
C LEU A 3 -11.39 -14.50 4.97
N GLU A 4 -12.18 -15.25 4.20
CA GLU A 4 -11.89 -16.67 3.89
C GLU A 4 -10.67 -16.80 2.96
N ALA A 5 -10.43 -15.80 2.12
CA ALA A 5 -9.28 -15.74 1.23
C ALA A 5 -8.01 -15.14 1.88
N GLY A 6 -8.05 -14.73 3.16
CA GLY A 6 -6.91 -14.09 3.83
C GLY A 6 -6.74 -12.59 3.55
N VAL A 7 -7.66 -11.95 2.82
CA VAL A 7 -7.63 -10.53 2.46
C VAL A 7 -8.52 -9.74 3.44
N VAL A 8 -7.91 -9.23 4.51
CA VAL A 8 -8.64 -8.68 5.68
C VAL A 8 -8.49 -7.17 5.90
N LYS A 9 -7.46 -6.57 5.30
CA LYS A 9 -7.08 -5.16 5.46
C LYS A 9 -6.64 -4.53 4.12
N PRO A 10 -6.56 -3.20 4.02
CA PRO A 10 -7.19 -2.24 4.92
C PRO A 10 -8.72 -2.31 4.82
N ILE A 11 -9.43 -1.93 5.89
CA ILE A 11 -10.90 -1.95 5.92
C ILE A 11 -11.50 -0.74 5.15
N LYS A 12 -10.69 0.30 4.95
CA LYS A 12 -11.02 1.45 4.10
C LYS A 12 -9.91 1.65 3.08
N SER A 13 -10.30 1.70 1.82
CA SER A 13 -9.39 1.76 0.68
C SER A 13 -9.94 2.71 -0.39
N PHE A 14 -9.07 3.08 -1.32
CA PHE A 14 -9.44 3.86 -2.50
C PHE A 14 -9.05 3.12 -3.78
N SER A 15 -7.76 2.84 -3.98
CA SER A 15 -7.26 2.09 -5.12
C SER A 15 -7.00 0.62 -4.79
N THR A 16 -7.45 -0.30 -5.65
CA THR A 16 -7.11 -1.73 -5.59
C THR A 16 -6.62 -2.17 -6.96
N TRP A 17 -5.51 -2.92 -6.99
CA TRP A 17 -4.87 -3.37 -8.23
C TRP A 17 -4.45 -4.83 -8.15
N PHE A 18 -4.38 -5.45 -9.32
CA PHE A 18 -3.89 -6.80 -9.52
C PHE A 18 -2.63 -6.72 -10.40
N TRP A 19 -1.51 -7.24 -9.90
CA TRP A 19 -0.26 -7.34 -10.65
C TRP A 19 0.59 -8.49 -10.08
N ASP A 20 1.49 -9.06 -10.86
CA ASP A 20 2.43 -10.10 -10.43
C ASP A 20 3.67 -9.42 -9.81
N TYR A 21 3.75 -9.31 -8.48
CA TYR A 21 4.77 -8.47 -7.82
C TYR A 21 6.14 -9.15 -7.73
N ASN A 22 6.16 -10.47 -7.81
CA ASN A 22 7.35 -11.28 -7.63
C ASN A 22 7.75 -12.06 -8.89
N ASN A 23 7.02 -11.86 -9.99
CA ASN A 23 7.22 -12.50 -11.29
C ASN A 23 7.07 -14.03 -11.23
N ASP A 24 6.13 -14.52 -10.40
CA ASP A 24 5.86 -15.95 -10.23
C ASP A 24 4.78 -16.50 -11.19
N GLY A 25 4.23 -15.63 -12.04
CA GLY A 25 3.21 -15.94 -13.03
C GLY A 25 1.77 -15.81 -12.52
N TRP A 26 1.58 -15.39 -11.26
CA TRP A 26 0.26 -15.23 -10.65
C TRP A 26 0.02 -13.79 -10.24
N LEU A 27 -1.21 -13.32 -10.49
CA LEU A 27 -1.59 -11.98 -10.06
C LEU A 27 -1.78 -11.95 -8.54
N ASP A 28 -1.10 -11.01 -7.91
CA ASP A 28 -1.22 -10.62 -6.51
C ASP A 28 -2.19 -9.46 -6.34
N ILE A 29 -2.47 -9.08 -5.09
CA ILE A 29 -3.40 -7.99 -4.79
C ILE A 29 -2.71 -6.90 -4.01
N PHE A 30 -2.71 -5.70 -4.56
CA PHE A 30 -2.46 -4.48 -3.80
C PHE A 30 -3.75 -3.78 -3.43
N VAL A 31 -3.86 -3.39 -2.17
CA VAL A 31 -4.96 -2.58 -1.65
C VAL A 31 -4.42 -1.32 -1.01
N GLY A 32 -4.67 -0.18 -1.63
CA GLY A 32 -4.34 1.13 -1.09
C GLY A 32 -5.16 1.42 0.15
N SER A 33 -4.54 1.96 1.19
CA SER A 33 -5.27 2.41 2.37
C SER A 33 -5.66 3.87 2.22
N TYR A 34 -6.92 4.18 2.48
CA TYR A 34 -7.39 5.56 2.53
C TYR A 34 -8.43 5.67 3.64
N GLY A 35 -8.06 6.34 4.72
CA GLY A 35 -8.87 6.43 5.94
C GLY A 35 -9.20 7.88 6.28
N TYR A 36 -10.31 8.07 6.98
CA TYR A 36 -10.58 9.33 7.68
C TYR A 36 -9.62 9.42 8.86
N PHE A 37 -8.54 10.16 8.69
CA PHE A 37 -7.66 10.56 9.78
C PHE A 37 -8.15 11.89 10.36
N LYS A 38 -7.85 12.12 11.64
CA LYS A 38 -7.96 13.44 12.25
C LYS A 38 -6.63 14.14 12.02
N GLY A 39 -6.67 15.37 11.48
CA GLY A 39 -5.48 16.14 11.15
C GLY A 39 -5.16 16.14 9.66
N GLU A 40 -3.93 16.49 9.30
CA GLU A 40 -3.43 16.53 7.91
C GLU A 40 -2.65 15.25 7.58
N ILE A 41 -2.68 14.80 6.32
CA ILE A 41 -1.88 13.65 5.86
C ILE A 41 -0.41 13.79 6.25
N THR A 42 0.13 14.99 6.11
CA THR A 42 1.53 15.32 6.43
C THR A 42 1.89 14.98 7.88
N GLU A 43 0.97 15.19 8.83
CA GLU A 43 1.22 14.91 10.25
C GLU A 43 1.42 13.40 10.47
N TRP A 44 0.60 12.58 9.82
CA TRP A 44 0.70 11.12 9.88
C TRP A 44 1.98 10.61 9.21
N VAL A 45 2.34 11.19 8.07
CA VAL A 45 3.57 10.90 7.33
C VAL A 45 4.82 11.22 8.17
N ILE A 46 4.81 12.34 8.89
CA ILE A 46 5.88 12.75 9.80
C ILE A 46 5.93 11.82 11.01
N ALA A 47 4.78 11.52 11.62
CA ALA A 47 4.71 10.61 12.76
C ALA A 47 5.25 9.20 12.41
N ASP A 48 4.96 8.72 11.20
CA ASP A 48 5.50 7.48 10.66
C ASP A 48 7.03 7.56 10.52
N TYR A 49 7.53 8.63 9.92
CA TYR A 49 8.97 8.84 9.73
C TYR A 49 9.74 8.92 11.06
N LEU A 50 9.12 9.47 12.09
CA LEU A 50 9.69 9.56 13.44
C LEU A 50 9.48 8.30 14.28
N GLY A 51 8.72 7.30 13.80
CA GLY A 51 8.42 6.08 14.54
C GLY A 51 7.55 6.33 15.78
N ILE A 52 6.77 7.41 15.80
CA ILE A 52 5.91 7.80 16.93
C ILE A 52 4.43 7.52 16.67
N LEU A 53 4.14 6.72 15.64
CA LEU A 53 2.77 6.37 15.29
C LEU A 53 2.08 5.59 16.43
N PRO A 54 0.77 5.80 16.60
CA PRO A 54 -0.03 4.96 17.47
C PRO A 54 -0.06 3.52 16.93
N LYS A 55 -0.29 2.52 17.79
CA LYS A 55 -0.32 1.10 17.38
C LYS A 55 -1.38 0.82 16.31
N GLU A 56 -2.44 1.62 16.31
CA GLU A 56 -3.55 1.56 15.38
C GLU A 56 -3.17 1.99 13.95
N ALA A 57 -1.98 2.56 13.74
CA ALA A 57 -1.50 2.99 12.44
C ALA A 57 -1.36 1.86 11.42
N ASP A 58 -1.19 0.61 11.88
CA ASP A 58 -1.20 -0.56 11.00
C ASP A 58 -2.46 -0.65 10.14
N ALA A 59 -3.61 -0.21 10.65
CA ALA A 59 -4.85 -0.17 9.87
C ALA A 59 -4.82 0.82 8.69
N HIS A 60 -3.86 1.76 8.72
CA HIS A 60 -3.68 2.82 7.73
C HIS A 60 -2.56 2.55 6.73
N TYR A 61 -1.86 1.42 6.86
CA TYR A 61 -0.92 0.98 5.84
C TYR A 61 -1.69 0.36 4.67
N PRO A 62 -1.23 0.56 3.43
CA PRO A 62 -1.68 -0.26 2.33
C PRO A 62 -1.28 -1.72 2.57
N ARG A 63 -1.86 -2.61 1.78
CA ARG A 63 -1.58 -4.04 1.86
C ARG A 63 -1.15 -4.59 0.52
N LEU A 64 -0.17 -5.48 0.56
CA LEU A 64 0.18 -6.34 -0.56
C LEU A 64 -0.03 -7.78 -0.13
N TYR A 65 -0.79 -8.50 -0.94
CA TYR A 65 -1.22 -9.87 -0.71
C TYR A 65 -0.71 -10.76 -1.81
N GLN A 66 0.20 -11.66 -1.47
CA GLN A 66 0.73 -12.65 -2.41
C GLN A 66 -0.30 -13.75 -2.63
N ASN A 67 -0.51 -14.14 -3.88
CA ASN A 67 -1.38 -15.25 -4.26
C ASN A 67 -0.76 -16.60 -3.91
N ASN A 68 -1.47 -17.43 -3.13
CA ASN A 68 -1.00 -18.76 -2.75
C ASN A 68 -1.38 -19.85 -3.78
N GLN A 69 -2.04 -19.47 -4.88
CA GLN A 69 -2.43 -20.36 -5.99
C GLN A 69 -3.51 -21.40 -5.63
N ASP A 70 -4.17 -21.23 -4.49
CA ASP A 70 -5.23 -22.11 -3.99
C ASP A 70 -6.52 -21.34 -3.65
N GLY A 71 -6.62 -20.09 -4.11
CA GLY A 71 -7.72 -19.17 -3.79
C GLY A 71 -7.53 -18.40 -2.49
N THR A 72 -6.41 -18.57 -1.79
CA THR A 72 -6.02 -17.80 -0.61
C THR A 72 -4.84 -16.86 -0.91
N PHE A 73 -4.63 -15.90 -0.01
CA PHE A 73 -3.57 -14.92 -0.11
C PHE A 73 -2.81 -14.75 1.20
N THR A 74 -1.52 -14.44 1.10
CA THR A 74 -0.62 -14.15 2.22
C THR A 74 -0.29 -12.66 2.27
N ASP A 75 -0.49 -12.01 3.41
CA ASP A 75 -0.05 -10.62 3.62
C ASP A 75 1.49 -10.55 3.62
N VAL A 76 2.05 -9.92 2.59
CA VAL A 76 3.50 -9.72 2.40
C VAL A 76 3.89 -8.24 2.55
N THR A 77 3.02 -7.41 3.12
CA THR A 77 3.21 -5.95 3.23
C THR A 77 4.55 -5.58 3.87
N LEU A 78 4.89 -6.21 5.00
CA LEU A 78 6.15 -5.98 5.71
C LEU A 78 7.35 -6.44 4.88
N LYS A 79 7.25 -7.61 4.23
CA LYS A 79 8.31 -8.16 3.36
C LYS A 79 8.58 -7.21 2.19
N ALA A 80 7.54 -6.62 1.63
CA ALA A 80 7.61 -5.64 0.54
C ALA A 80 7.90 -4.20 1.01
N LYS A 81 8.11 -3.97 2.33
CA LYS A 81 8.38 -2.65 2.92
C LYS A 81 7.31 -1.59 2.62
N LEU A 82 6.05 -2.04 2.49
CA LEU A 82 4.86 -1.23 2.26
C LEU A 82 4.10 -0.91 3.54
N ASP A 83 4.66 -1.24 4.71
CA ASP A 83 4.15 -0.99 6.06
C ASP A 83 4.35 0.47 6.50
N LYS A 84 3.97 1.41 5.62
CA LYS A 84 4.14 2.85 5.80
C LYS A 84 2.85 3.60 5.48
N ILE A 85 2.70 4.78 6.05
CA ILE A 85 1.62 5.71 5.71
C ILE A 85 1.87 6.27 4.31
N MET A 86 0.96 5.95 3.37
CA MET A 86 1.06 6.40 1.97
C MET A 86 -0.22 7.01 1.40
N PHE A 87 -1.39 6.74 1.98
CA PHE A 87 -2.71 7.26 1.56
C PHE A 87 -2.91 7.45 0.04
N PRO A 88 -2.66 6.40 -0.79
CA PRO A 88 -2.79 6.53 -2.22
C PRO A 88 -4.26 6.68 -2.64
N MET A 89 -4.50 7.55 -3.61
CA MET A 89 -5.76 7.65 -4.36
C MET A 89 -5.61 7.10 -5.78
N GLY A 90 -4.39 6.95 -6.26
CA GLY A 90 -4.04 6.31 -7.51
C GLY A 90 -2.87 5.36 -7.32
N ALA A 91 -2.80 4.36 -8.18
CA ALA A 91 -1.76 3.35 -8.19
C ALA A 91 -1.61 2.84 -9.62
N ASN A 92 -0.41 2.43 -10.02
CA ASN A 92 -0.12 1.83 -11.31
C ASN A 92 1.23 1.12 -11.23
N PHE A 93 1.51 0.26 -12.20
CA PHE A 93 2.72 -0.54 -12.27
C PHE A 93 3.31 -0.55 -13.68
N GLY A 94 4.60 -0.84 -13.76
CA GLY A 94 5.35 -0.97 -15.00
C GLY A 94 6.80 -1.27 -14.67
N ASP A 95 7.54 -1.84 -15.61
CA ASP A 95 8.99 -1.99 -15.50
C ASP A 95 9.63 -0.61 -15.77
N LEU A 96 9.83 0.19 -14.72
CA LEU A 96 10.25 1.59 -14.82
C LEU A 96 11.77 1.73 -14.85
N ASP A 97 12.49 0.80 -14.24
CA ASP A 97 13.95 0.78 -14.23
C ASP A 97 14.59 -0.21 -15.22
N ASN A 98 13.78 -1.05 -15.89
CA ASN A 98 14.19 -2.09 -16.84
C ASN A 98 14.96 -3.26 -16.21
N ASP A 99 14.68 -3.59 -14.95
CA ASP A 99 15.25 -4.78 -14.29
C ASP A 99 14.47 -6.08 -14.58
N GLY A 100 13.33 -5.98 -15.28
CA GLY A 100 12.47 -7.10 -15.63
C GLY A 100 11.46 -7.48 -14.55
N TYR A 101 11.37 -6.70 -13.46
CA TYR A 101 10.32 -6.74 -12.46
C TYR A 101 9.40 -5.54 -12.62
N LEU A 102 8.13 -5.71 -12.26
CA LEU A 102 7.19 -4.59 -12.29
C LEU A 102 7.42 -3.70 -11.07
N ASP A 103 7.81 -2.47 -11.32
CA ASP A 103 7.79 -1.41 -10.33
C ASP A 103 6.38 -0.91 -10.07
N PHE A 104 6.23 -0.26 -8.92
CA PHE A 104 4.96 0.25 -8.45
C PHE A 104 5.03 1.72 -8.06
N TYR A 105 4.13 2.55 -8.59
CA TYR A 105 4.04 3.95 -8.20
C TYR A 105 2.65 4.32 -7.67
N LEU A 106 2.66 5.20 -6.68
CA LEU A 106 1.48 5.66 -5.97
C LEU A 106 1.25 7.15 -6.17
N GLY A 107 0.02 7.49 -6.54
CA GLY A 107 -0.47 8.87 -6.59
C GLY A 107 -1.25 9.19 -5.34
N THR A 108 -0.83 10.22 -4.60
CA THR A 108 -1.67 10.84 -3.57
C THR A 108 -2.61 11.86 -4.22
N GLY A 109 -3.80 12.05 -3.65
CA GLY A 109 -4.77 13.05 -4.13
C GLY A 109 -5.22 14.02 -3.05
N GLU A 110 -4.36 14.28 -2.05
CA GLU A 110 -4.66 15.22 -0.97
C GLU A 110 -5.03 16.62 -1.52
N PRO A 111 -6.28 17.09 -1.34
CA PRO A 111 -6.70 18.38 -1.86
C PRO A 111 -6.03 19.58 -1.17
N ASN A 112 -5.46 19.41 0.03
CA ASN A 112 -4.78 20.49 0.72
C ASN A 112 -3.41 20.82 0.10
N PHE A 113 -3.26 22.04 -0.44
CA PHE A 113 -2.02 22.54 -1.04
C PHE A 113 -0.81 22.60 -0.09
N ARG A 114 -1.02 22.51 1.23
CA ARG A 114 0.07 22.44 2.22
C ARG A 114 0.52 21.02 2.50
N ALA A 115 -0.17 20.02 1.96
CA ALA A 115 0.19 18.64 2.20
C ALA A 115 1.51 18.27 1.52
N LEU A 116 2.35 17.56 2.25
CA LEU A 116 3.64 17.07 1.77
C LEU A 116 3.66 15.56 1.88
N MET A 117 3.80 14.92 0.73
CA MET A 117 4.02 13.48 0.58
C MET A 117 5.41 13.27 -0.01
N PRO A 118 6.45 13.02 0.82
CA PRO A 118 7.76 12.69 0.29
C PRO A 118 7.70 11.36 -0.46
N ASN A 119 8.70 11.05 -1.28
CA ASN A 119 8.83 9.71 -1.83
C ASN A 119 9.01 8.71 -0.68
N ARG A 120 8.15 7.69 -0.60
CA ARG A 120 8.14 6.68 0.48
C ARG A 120 8.41 5.25 -0.01
N SER A 121 8.30 5.02 -1.31
CA SER A 121 8.73 3.79 -1.98
C SER A 121 10.24 3.88 -2.24
N GLN A 122 10.94 2.83 -1.85
CA GLN A 122 12.33 2.59 -2.26
C GLN A 122 12.25 1.43 -3.26
N PHE A 123 12.70 1.70 -4.49
CA PHE A 123 12.99 0.67 -5.48
C PHE A 123 14.43 0.21 -5.24
#